data_AF-A0A3M0L0P3-F1
#
_entry.id   AF-A0A3M0L0P3-F1
#
_cell.length_a   1.000
_cell.length_b   1.000
_cell.length_c   1.000
_cell.angle_alpha   90.00
_cell.angle_beta   90.00
_cell.angle_gamma   90.00
#
_symmetry.space_group_name_H-M   'P 1'
#
loop_
_entity.id
_entity.type
_entity.pdbx_description
1 polymer ?
#
loop_
_entity_poly.entity_id
_entity_poly.type
_entity_poly.pdbx_seq_one_letter_code
_entity_poly.pdbx_strand_id
1 'polypeptide(L)'
;MSPRHGQALVNEPTCTVLGALGVPPAVRLARACKGFTREFRPTVQKRKNKVEHMEDEAIVDTLYSILRILSVLMICISEVITESFRDRLLHKAEQLLEEKDEFHFNYARRILQFLQNVKLKYHPLLAKCNRIFLESASHLDIHSISHIFGLYEQLGFDNAEFRLIAKQLLSEALDDCYDPETFAKLFFSLGPMAGFKVRERMASVLHKHLDSYHVLQLVKLTQYLVVLHCQDLELFAKLKMLLLGCLKSSVIPADTAAIIRVLAMLPSFQVEEMVINKAAAVLPQCRLHHLNCIATALVKWNHHGLLHWPNSSELCAKLLQKLNDCGFQRLQQANSLNLLLEELPYVNGEWFEEALNEETLAMCQRLIDQITWANVLPLSSFLIKSDHRCPALFDRIASVTVENIDKIPHFEWNSMALSTKGEQLEYLRQQLYGIE
;
A
#
# COMPACT_ATOMS: atom_id res chain seq x y z
N MET A 1 51.01 54.54 -5.24
CA MET A 1 49.77 55.33 -5.41
C MET A 1 48.59 54.42 -5.12
N SER A 2 47.93 54.59 -3.97
CA SER A 2 46.51 54.21 -3.80
C SER A 2 45.66 55.37 -4.33
N PRO A 3 44.41 55.21 -4.81
CA PRO A 3 43.25 54.80 -3.99
C PRO A 3 42.14 54.00 -4.77
N ARG A 4 41.39 53.07 -4.13
CA ARG A 4 40.06 53.16 -3.47
C ARG A 4 38.82 52.86 -4.35
N HIS A 5 37.92 52.08 -3.71
CA HIS A 5 36.44 52.00 -3.84
C HIS A 5 35.89 51.19 -5.05
N GLY A 6 34.84 50.37 -4.93
CA GLY A 6 33.92 50.05 -3.84
C GLY A 6 32.97 48.89 -4.22
N GLN A 7 32.26 48.40 -3.21
CA GLN A 7 30.96 47.66 -3.15
C GLN A 7 30.14 47.54 -4.46
N ALA A 8 29.20 46.63 -4.67
CA ALA A 8 28.67 45.39 -4.09
C ALA A 8 27.49 44.99 -5.01
N LEU A 9 26.92 43.79 -4.79
CA LEU A 9 25.57 43.33 -5.15
C LEU A 9 25.30 42.69 -6.55
N VAL A 10 24.84 41.44 -6.44
CA VAL A 10 23.62 40.85 -7.06
C VAL A 10 23.72 40.29 -8.49
N ASN A 11 23.67 38.95 -8.61
CA ASN A 11 22.56 38.21 -9.26
C ASN A 11 22.83 36.68 -9.29
N GLU A 12 21.84 35.91 -8.83
CA GLU A 12 21.58 34.49 -9.18
C GLU A 12 21.34 34.31 -10.70
N PRO A 13 20.94 33.14 -11.27
CA PRO A 13 20.91 31.73 -10.79
C PRO A 13 21.53 30.76 -11.82
N THR A 14 21.64 29.46 -11.51
CA THR A 14 21.11 28.40 -12.39
C THR A 14 21.13 27.04 -11.72
N CYS A 15 19.98 26.39 -11.80
CA CYS A 15 19.71 25.02 -11.40
C CYS A 15 20.28 24.05 -12.43
N THR A 16 20.89 22.93 -12.01
CA THR A 16 20.86 21.69 -12.80
C THR A 16 20.89 20.46 -11.90
N VAL A 17 19.85 19.65 -12.03
CA VAL A 17 19.66 18.32 -11.46
C VAL A 17 20.40 17.30 -12.34
N LEU A 18 21.14 16.35 -11.74
CA LEU A 18 21.14 14.90 -12.05
C LEU A 18 22.33 14.18 -11.39
N GLY A 19 22.09 12.99 -10.84
CA GLY A 19 23.13 11.96 -10.68
C GLY A 19 23.22 11.30 -9.31
N ALA A 20 22.39 10.29 -9.07
CA ALA A 20 22.54 9.33 -7.98
C ALA A 20 23.80 8.47 -8.16
N LEU A 21 24.68 8.41 -7.16
CA LEU A 21 25.62 7.29 -6.95
C LEU A 21 25.82 7.01 -5.44
N GLY A 22 25.80 5.72 -5.12
CA GLY A 22 25.73 5.08 -3.81
C GLY A 22 26.57 5.68 -2.67
N VAL A 23 25.88 6.20 -1.66
CA VAL A 23 26.47 6.41 -0.33
C VAL A 23 25.93 5.31 0.60
N PRO A 24 26.80 4.41 1.11
CA PRO A 24 26.42 3.35 2.04
C PRO A 24 25.71 3.92 3.29
N PRO A 25 24.71 3.22 3.86
CA PRO A 25 23.99 3.67 5.06
C PRO A 25 24.90 4.08 6.23
N ALA A 26 26.03 3.39 6.40
CA ALA A 26 27.04 3.69 7.42
C ALA A 26 27.66 5.10 7.30
N VAL A 27 27.80 5.63 6.08
CA VAL A 27 28.39 6.96 5.83
C VAL A 27 27.41 8.09 6.15
N ARG A 28 26.09 7.84 6.01
CA ARG A 28 25.05 8.76 6.48
C ARG A 28 25.04 8.83 8.02
N LEU A 29 25.22 7.68 8.67
CA LEU A 29 25.30 7.55 10.12
C LEU A 29 26.52 8.31 10.70
N ALA A 30 27.68 8.18 10.06
CA ALA A 30 28.92 8.86 10.49
C ALA A 30 28.86 10.40 10.36
N ARG A 31 28.12 10.95 9.38
CA ARG A 31 27.92 12.40 9.26
C ARG A 31 26.99 12.96 10.33
N ALA A 32 25.97 12.21 10.76
CA ALA A 32 25.05 12.63 11.80
C ALA A 32 25.72 12.71 13.20
N CYS A 33 26.69 11.85 13.49
CA CYS A 33 27.33 11.79 14.81
C CYS A 33 28.47 12.81 15.05
N LYS A 34 29.06 13.42 14.00
CA LYS A 34 30.27 14.26 14.14
C LYS A 34 30.03 15.71 14.64
N GLY A 35 28.78 16.15 14.79
CA GLY A 35 28.45 17.52 15.21
C GLY A 35 28.43 17.79 16.72
N PHE A 36 28.69 16.79 17.58
CA PHE A 36 28.19 16.80 18.96
C PHE A 36 29.21 16.98 20.10
N THR A 37 30.50 17.23 19.83
CA THR A 37 31.55 17.12 20.88
C THR A 37 32.30 18.40 21.25
N ARG A 38 31.75 19.59 21.07
CA ARG A 38 32.38 20.82 21.59
C ARG A 38 31.38 21.69 22.32
N GLU A 39 31.80 22.16 23.51
CA GLU A 39 31.21 23.16 24.42
C GLU A 39 30.35 22.59 25.57
N PHE A 40 30.45 22.93 26.87
CA PHE A 40 31.17 23.94 27.67
C PHE A 40 31.11 23.58 29.19
N ARG A 41 31.97 24.18 30.03
CA ARG A 41 31.81 24.41 31.50
C ARG A 41 32.79 25.54 31.94
N PRO A 42 32.67 26.20 33.12
CA PRO A 42 31.49 26.80 33.80
C PRO A 42 31.79 28.16 34.53
N THR A 43 30.77 28.86 35.08
CA THR A 43 30.85 29.54 36.42
C THR A 43 29.47 29.95 36.96
N VAL A 44 29.29 29.83 38.28
CA VAL A 44 28.03 29.63 39.02
C VAL A 44 27.78 30.79 39.99
N GLN A 45 26.50 31.18 40.18
CA GLN A 45 25.84 31.50 41.47
C GLN A 45 24.76 32.62 41.39
N LYS A 46 24.79 33.51 40.38
CA LYS A 46 23.66 34.45 40.12
C LYS A 46 22.51 33.85 39.30
N ARG A 47 22.59 32.54 39.09
CA ARG A 47 21.86 31.77 38.09
C ARG A 47 20.79 30.86 38.68
N LYS A 48 20.70 30.63 40.00
CA LYS A 48 19.81 29.58 40.56
C LYS A 48 18.33 29.70 40.15
N ASN A 49 17.72 30.88 40.23
CA ASN A 49 16.30 31.03 39.86
C ASN A 49 16.06 31.23 38.35
N LYS A 50 17.12 31.47 37.56
CA LYS A 50 17.06 31.51 36.09
C LYS A 50 17.45 30.15 35.48
N VAL A 51 18.14 29.31 36.26
CA VAL A 51 18.64 27.98 35.88
C VAL A 51 17.57 26.93 36.08
N GLU A 52 16.65 27.03 37.04
CA GLU A 52 15.53 26.07 37.10
C GLU A 52 14.63 26.14 35.85
N HIS A 53 14.28 27.34 35.35
CA HIS A 53 13.54 27.46 34.09
C HIS A 53 14.40 27.19 32.83
N MET A 54 15.70 27.49 32.84
CA MET A 54 16.59 27.18 31.71
C MET A 54 17.05 25.71 31.67
N GLU A 55 17.05 24.99 32.80
CA GLU A 55 17.38 23.56 32.88
C GLU A 55 16.24 22.74 32.33
N ASP A 56 14.98 23.06 32.64
CA ASP A 56 13.83 22.42 32.02
C ASP A 56 13.82 22.66 30.51
N GLU A 57 14.03 23.90 30.04
CA GLU A 57 14.07 24.24 28.61
C GLU A 57 15.25 23.54 27.88
N ALA A 58 16.43 23.44 28.52
CA ALA A 58 17.60 22.76 27.96
C ALA A 58 17.49 21.22 27.99
N ILE A 59 16.82 20.65 29.00
CA ILE A 59 16.52 19.22 29.09
C ILE A 59 15.52 18.85 28.00
N VAL A 60 14.45 19.65 27.86
CA VAL A 60 13.43 19.52 26.82
C VAL A 60 14.06 19.64 25.42
N ASP A 61 14.92 20.63 25.17
CA ASP A 61 15.70 20.75 23.92
C ASP A 61 16.60 19.54 23.65
N THR A 62 17.22 18.99 24.71
CA THR A 62 18.06 17.79 24.60
C THR A 62 17.23 16.56 24.28
N LEU A 63 16.07 16.40 24.92
CA LEU A 63 15.13 15.30 24.68
C LEU A 63 14.52 15.36 23.28
N TYR A 64 14.16 16.56 22.78
CA TYR A 64 13.74 16.74 21.39
C TYR A 64 14.82 16.36 20.39
N SER A 65 16.06 16.77 20.65
CA SER A 65 17.18 16.40 19.81
C SER A 65 17.34 14.87 19.75
N ILE A 66 17.20 14.19 20.89
CA ILE A 66 17.28 12.73 20.98
C ILE A 66 16.11 12.06 20.23
N LEU A 67 14.86 12.46 20.46
CA LEU A 67 13.69 11.86 19.78
C LEU A 67 13.71 12.10 18.27
N ARG A 68 14.16 13.28 17.84
CA ARG A 68 14.39 13.58 16.42
C ARG A 68 15.44 12.66 15.82
N ILE A 69 16.59 12.51 16.47
CA ILE A 69 17.68 11.63 16.00
C ILE A 69 17.21 10.17 15.99
N LEU A 70 16.52 9.74 17.04
CA LEU A 70 15.98 8.39 17.19
C LEU A 70 14.99 8.06 16.08
N SER A 71 14.00 8.93 15.82
CA SER A 71 13.00 8.71 14.77
C SER A 71 13.60 8.67 13.37
N VAL A 72 14.64 9.47 13.10
CA VAL A 72 15.40 9.41 11.82
C VAL A 72 16.19 8.10 11.71
N LEU A 73 16.87 7.72 12.80
CA LEU A 73 17.63 6.47 12.86
C LEU A 73 16.73 5.28 12.57
N MET A 74 15.58 5.20 13.26
CA MET A 74 14.59 4.13 13.11
C MET A 74 14.23 3.92 11.64
N ILE A 75 13.92 5.00 10.90
CA ILE A 75 13.61 4.91 9.47
C ILE A 75 14.79 4.39 8.65
N CYS A 76 15.98 4.96 8.86
CA CYS A 76 17.17 4.63 8.08
C CYS A 76 17.66 3.19 8.25
N ILE A 77 17.39 2.56 9.40
CA ILE A 77 17.84 1.20 9.69
C ILE A 77 16.72 0.17 9.63
N SER A 78 15.49 0.57 9.31
CA SER A 78 14.29 -0.28 9.36
C SER A 78 14.42 -1.58 8.55
N GLU A 79 15.16 -1.55 7.45
CA GLU A 79 15.37 -2.71 6.57
C GLU A 79 16.48 -3.67 7.05
N VAL A 80 17.35 -3.22 7.97
CA VAL A 80 18.58 -3.94 8.36
C VAL A 80 18.68 -4.18 9.88
N ILE A 81 17.60 -3.91 10.61
CA ILE A 81 17.59 -3.96 12.07
C ILE A 81 17.26 -5.36 12.59
N THR A 82 18.03 -5.81 13.59
CA THR A 82 17.73 -7.04 14.35
C THR A 82 16.54 -6.84 15.28
N GLU A 83 15.74 -7.89 15.52
CA GLU A 83 14.60 -7.89 16.46
C GLU A 83 14.95 -7.34 17.85
N SER A 84 16.02 -7.83 18.49
CA SER A 84 16.44 -7.34 19.81
C SER A 84 16.77 -5.83 19.83
N PHE A 85 17.35 -5.29 18.76
CA PHE A 85 17.62 -3.85 18.68
C PHE A 85 16.35 -3.05 18.38
N ARG A 86 15.48 -3.57 17.50
CA ARG A 86 14.16 -2.99 17.20
C ARG A 86 13.35 -2.79 18.47
N ASP A 87 13.24 -3.81 19.32
CA ASP A 87 12.41 -3.77 20.52
C ASP A 87 12.96 -2.76 21.55
N ARG A 88 14.29 -2.67 21.68
CA ARG A 88 14.94 -1.62 22.50
C ARG A 88 14.67 -0.22 21.97
N LEU A 89 14.68 -0.02 20.65
CA LEU A 89 14.35 1.28 20.05
C LEU A 89 12.88 1.63 20.26
N LEU A 90 11.97 0.65 20.14
CA LEU A 90 10.54 0.85 20.39
C LEU A 90 10.27 1.26 21.83
N HIS A 91 10.87 0.55 22.78
CA HIS A 91 10.75 0.91 24.20
C HIS A 91 11.33 2.30 24.49
N LYS A 92 12.46 2.64 23.86
CA LYS A 92 13.05 3.97 24.03
C LYS A 92 12.22 5.08 23.40
N ALA A 93 11.65 4.83 22.21
CA ALA A 93 10.74 5.75 21.55
C ALA A 93 9.48 5.96 22.38
N GLU A 94 8.94 4.90 22.97
CA GLU A 94 7.78 4.96 23.86
C GLU A 94 8.03 5.84 25.08
N GLN A 95 9.19 5.69 25.75
CA GLN A 95 9.57 6.52 26.90
C GLN A 95 9.71 8.00 26.53
N LEU A 96 10.27 8.30 25.35
CA LEU A 96 10.51 9.67 24.93
C LEU A 96 9.24 10.36 24.37
N LEU A 97 8.23 9.59 23.95
CA LEU A 97 6.94 10.08 23.44
C LEU A 97 5.95 10.49 24.55
N GLU A 98 6.41 10.76 25.78
CA GLU A 98 5.56 11.07 26.93
C GLU A 98 5.42 12.57 27.24
N GLU A 99 6.13 13.44 26.53
CA GLU A 99 6.09 14.89 26.75
C GLU A 99 5.10 15.60 25.81
N LYS A 100 4.32 16.54 26.36
CA LYS A 100 3.32 17.32 25.63
C LYS A 100 4.00 18.45 24.88
N ASP A 101 4.30 18.25 23.59
CA ASP A 101 4.74 19.34 22.73
C ASP A 101 4.35 19.15 21.25
N GLU A 102 4.08 20.28 20.62
CA GLU A 102 3.67 20.52 19.25
C GLU A 102 4.69 20.01 18.21
N PHE A 103 5.99 19.93 18.58
CA PHE A 103 7.04 19.42 17.70
C PHE A 103 7.04 17.89 17.53
N HIS A 104 6.23 17.16 18.30
CA HIS A 104 6.17 15.69 18.23
C HIS A 104 5.46 15.14 16.99
N PHE A 105 4.70 15.96 16.27
CA PHE A 105 3.95 15.53 15.08
C PHE A 105 4.82 14.78 14.05
N ASN A 106 5.95 15.37 13.68
CA ASN A 106 6.85 14.79 12.68
C ASN A 106 7.54 13.52 13.19
N TYR A 107 7.81 13.44 14.49
CA TYR A 107 8.45 12.27 15.10
C TYR A 107 7.47 11.11 15.19
N ALA A 108 6.23 11.37 15.63
CA ALA A 108 5.13 10.40 15.64
C ALA A 108 4.88 9.84 14.23
N ARG A 109 4.85 10.69 13.20
CA ARG A 109 4.71 10.23 11.81
C ARG A 109 5.85 9.31 11.36
N ARG A 110 7.11 9.64 11.67
CA ARG A 110 8.27 8.78 11.37
C ARG A 110 8.23 7.47 12.15
N ILE A 111 7.73 7.50 13.38
CA ILE A 111 7.62 6.30 14.20
C ILE A 111 6.54 5.35 13.65
N LEU A 112 5.40 5.88 13.18
CA LEU A 112 4.42 5.07 12.45
C LEU A 112 4.99 4.49 11.16
N GLN A 113 5.73 5.29 10.40
CA GLN A 113 6.41 4.82 9.18
C GLN A 113 7.43 3.72 9.50
N PHE A 114 8.15 3.83 10.63
CA PHE A 114 9.04 2.76 11.09
C PHE A 114 8.26 1.48 11.37
N LEU A 115 7.17 1.56 12.15
CA LEU A 115 6.31 0.42 12.46
C LEU A 115 5.77 -0.25 11.19
N GLN A 116 5.39 0.55 10.19
CA GLN A 116 4.98 0.05 8.88
C GLN A 116 6.12 -0.69 8.17
N ASN A 117 7.33 -0.10 8.11
CA ASN A 117 8.49 -0.70 7.45
C ASN A 117 8.88 -2.04 8.08
N VAL A 118 8.84 -2.14 9.41
CA VAL A 118 9.11 -3.39 10.13
C VAL A 118 7.87 -4.30 10.25
N LYS A 119 6.74 -3.91 9.64
CA LYS A 119 5.45 -4.61 9.63
C LYS A 119 4.96 -5.03 11.03
N LEU A 120 5.19 -4.18 12.03
CA LEU A 120 4.91 -4.48 13.44
C LEU A 120 3.73 -3.66 14.00
N LYS A 121 2.72 -4.36 14.54
CA LYS A 121 1.53 -3.76 15.17
C LYS A 121 1.76 -3.47 16.67
N TYR A 122 2.60 -2.49 16.97
CA TYR A 122 2.94 -2.15 18.36
C TYR A 122 1.96 -1.11 18.96
N HIS A 123 0.85 -1.60 19.53
CA HIS A 123 -0.28 -0.81 20.02
C HIS A 123 0.03 0.36 20.98
N PRO A 124 0.92 0.23 21.98
CA PRO A 124 1.20 1.33 22.91
C PRO A 124 1.70 2.60 22.20
N LEU A 125 2.59 2.42 21.23
CA LEU A 125 3.18 3.50 20.45
C LEU A 125 2.21 4.06 19.42
N LEU A 126 1.37 3.20 18.81
CA LEU A 126 0.25 3.63 17.96
C LEU A 126 -0.68 4.58 18.70
N ALA A 127 -1.08 4.23 19.93
CA ALA A 127 -1.96 5.05 20.76
C ALA A 127 -1.32 6.38 21.21
N LYS A 128 0.00 6.40 21.44
CA LYS A 128 0.75 7.64 21.73
C LYS A 128 0.85 8.55 20.50
N CYS A 129 1.19 7.99 19.34
CA CYS A 129 1.23 8.74 18.08
C CYS A 129 -0.15 9.34 17.75
N ASN A 130 -1.23 8.57 17.93
CA ASN A 130 -2.59 9.06 17.71
C ASN A 130 -2.92 10.27 18.59
N ARG A 131 -2.58 10.22 19.88
CA ARG A 131 -2.79 11.36 20.80
C ARG A 131 -2.08 12.62 20.31
N ILE A 132 -0.84 12.50 19.87
CA ILE A 132 -0.06 13.63 19.33
C ILE A 132 -0.74 14.21 18.08
N PHE A 133 -1.29 13.38 17.20
CA PHE A 133 -1.99 13.88 16.01
C PHE A 133 -3.30 14.60 16.36
N LEU A 134 -4.03 14.11 17.36
CA LEU A 134 -5.24 14.78 17.85
C LEU A 134 -4.89 16.15 18.48
N GLU A 135 -3.82 16.22 19.27
CA GLU A 135 -3.35 17.46 19.89
C GLU A 135 -2.79 18.44 18.84
N SER A 136 -2.23 17.92 17.74
CA SER A 136 -1.66 18.70 16.63
C SER A 136 -2.63 18.91 15.47
N ALA A 137 -3.94 19.01 15.73
CA ALA A 137 -4.97 19.09 14.68
C ALA A 137 -4.77 20.28 13.71
N SER A 138 -4.18 21.38 14.18
CA SER A 138 -3.83 22.55 13.35
C SER A 138 -2.82 22.25 12.24
N HIS A 139 -2.01 21.19 12.39
CA HIS A 139 -1.00 20.76 11.42
C HIS A 139 -1.51 19.66 10.45
N LEU A 140 -2.74 19.19 10.62
CA LEU A 140 -3.32 18.13 9.81
C LEU A 140 -3.89 18.67 8.49
N ASP A 141 -3.03 18.74 7.47
CA ASP A 141 -3.47 18.97 6.09
C ASP A 141 -4.02 17.68 5.42
N ILE A 142 -4.60 17.83 4.23
CA ILE A 142 -5.17 16.72 3.44
C ILE A 142 -4.12 15.61 3.24
N HIS A 143 -2.87 15.98 2.95
CA HIS A 143 -1.81 15.02 2.67
C HIS A 143 -1.44 14.21 3.91
N SER A 144 -1.29 14.88 5.05
CA SER A 144 -0.94 14.27 6.33
C SER A 144 -2.05 13.36 6.82
N ILE A 145 -3.31 13.79 6.72
CA ILE A 145 -4.48 12.96 7.07
C ILE A 145 -4.51 11.71 6.21
N SER A 146 -4.38 11.85 4.89
CA SER A 146 -4.38 10.72 3.96
C SER A 146 -3.22 9.75 4.22
N HIS A 147 -2.02 10.26 4.53
CA HIS A 147 -0.86 9.44 4.88
C HIS A 147 -1.07 8.69 6.19
N ILE A 148 -1.59 9.35 7.23
CA ILE A 148 -1.88 8.72 8.53
C ILE A 148 -2.92 7.62 8.38
N PHE A 149 -4.02 7.85 7.63
CA PHE A 149 -5.00 6.80 7.36
C PHE A 149 -4.37 5.60 6.64
N GLY A 150 -3.51 5.84 5.64
CA GLY A 150 -2.80 4.75 4.96
C GLY A 150 -1.88 3.95 5.89
N LEU A 151 -1.20 4.62 6.84
CA LEU A 151 -0.40 3.95 7.86
C LEU A 151 -1.26 3.14 8.84
N TYR A 152 -2.37 3.71 9.28
CA TYR A 152 -3.34 3.08 10.19
C TYR A 152 -3.96 1.83 9.58
N GLU A 153 -4.38 1.89 8.32
CA GLU A 153 -4.93 0.75 7.58
C GLU A 153 -3.93 -0.42 7.55
N GLN A 154 -2.68 -0.15 7.17
CA GLN A 154 -1.64 -1.19 7.08
C GLN A 154 -1.25 -1.77 8.44
N LEU A 155 -1.32 -0.96 9.50
CA LEU A 155 -1.05 -1.39 10.87
C LEU A 155 -2.29 -2.00 11.54
N GLY A 156 -3.45 -2.02 10.88
CA GLY A 156 -4.72 -2.49 11.45
C GLY A 156 -5.16 -1.67 12.66
N PHE A 157 -4.83 -0.38 12.70
CA PHE A 157 -5.19 0.54 13.76
C PHE A 157 -6.40 1.37 13.36
N ASP A 158 -7.39 1.46 14.23
CA ASP A 158 -8.58 2.26 13.99
C ASP A 158 -8.90 3.15 15.19
N ASN A 159 -9.22 4.42 14.94
CA ASN A 159 -9.52 5.40 15.98
C ASN A 159 -10.68 6.33 15.59
N ALA A 160 -11.75 6.28 16.37
CA ALA A 160 -12.96 7.07 16.11
C ALA A 160 -12.77 8.58 16.27
N GLU A 161 -11.94 9.01 17.23
CA GLU A 161 -11.69 10.43 17.50
C GLU A 161 -10.90 11.07 16.36
N PHE A 162 -9.85 10.40 15.88
CA PHE A 162 -9.06 10.85 14.73
C PHE A 162 -9.93 10.95 13.47
N ARG A 163 -10.81 9.98 13.24
CA ARG A 163 -11.80 10.04 12.15
C ARG A 163 -12.72 11.26 12.25
N LEU A 164 -13.16 11.61 13.46
CA LEU A 164 -14.04 12.77 13.66
C LEU A 164 -13.32 14.08 13.31
N ILE A 165 -12.09 14.28 13.82
CA ILE A 165 -11.27 15.46 13.51
C ILE A 165 -10.93 15.51 12.02
N ALA A 166 -10.47 14.40 11.45
CA ALA A 166 -10.14 14.31 10.03
C ALA A 166 -11.37 14.64 9.15
N LYS A 167 -12.55 14.11 9.50
CA LYS A 167 -13.79 14.43 8.77
C LYS A 167 -14.09 15.93 8.79
N GLN A 168 -13.93 16.59 9.94
CA GLN A 168 -14.16 18.03 10.05
C GLN A 168 -13.19 18.80 9.13
N LEU A 169 -11.88 18.60 9.30
CA LEU A 169 -10.83 19.31 8.56
C LEU A 169 -10.94 19.07 7.04
N LEU A 170 -11.17 17.83 6.61
CA LEU A 170 -11.35 17.50 5.20
C LEU A 170 -12.65 18.07 4.61
N SER A 171 -13.71 18.20 5.42
CA SER A 171 -14.97 18.82 4.97
C SER A 171 -14.82 20.33 4.77
N GLU A 172 -14.02 20.99 5.60
CA GLU A 172 -13.68 22.42 5.48
C GLU A 172 -12.79 22.66 4.25
N ALA A 173 -11.81 21.78 4.00
CA ALA A 173 -10.90 21.91 2.86
C ALA A 173 -11.52 21.55 1.50
N LEU A 174 -12.75 21.05 1.46
CA LEU A 174 -13.41 20.57 0.23
C LEU A 174 -13.60 21.70 -0.81
N ASP A 175 -13.95 22.90 -0.35
CA ASP A 175 -14.28 24.03 -1.22
C ASP A 175 -13.02 24.73 -1.79
N ASP A 176 -11.86 24.50 -1.17
CA ASP A 176 -10.56 25.10 -1.54
C ASP A 176 -9.66 24.14 -2.34
N CYS A 177 -10.15 22.93 -2.64
CA CYS A 177 -9.36 21.88 -3.28
C CYS A 177 -9.51 21.89 -4.82
N TYR A 178 -8.62 22.61 -5.51
CA TYR A 178 -8.66 22.74 -6.98
C TYR A 178 -7.76 21.74 -7.73
N ASP A 179 -6.77 21.15 -7.06
CA ASP A 179 -5.86 20.17 -7.64
C ASP A 179 -6.52 18.76 -7.69
N PRO A 180 -6.57 18.10 -8.87
CA PRO A 180 -7.06 16.73 -9.02
C PRO A 180 -6.41 15.70 -8.09
N GLU A 181 -5.10 15.80 -7.84
CA GLU A 181 -4.39 14.81 -7.02
C GLU A 181 -4.77 14.94 -5.54
N THR A 182 -4.77 16.16 -5.04
CA THR A 182 -5.16 16.50 -3.66
C THR A 182 -6.64 16.21 -3.45
N PHE A 183 -7.49 16.51 -4.44
CA PHE A 183 -8.91 16.19 -4.36
C PHE A 183 -9.11 14.67 -4.30
N ALA A 184 -8.38 13.89 -5.09
CA ALA A 184 -8.45 12.44 -5.01
C ALA A 184 -8.09 11.94 -3.59
N LYS A 185 -6.99 12.44 -2.99
CA LYS A 185 -6.59 12.10 -1.61
C LYS A 185 -7.66 12.49 -0.59
N LEU A 186 -8.23 13.69 -0.72
CA LEU A 186 -9.34 14.16 0.11
C LEU A 186 -10.55 13.23 -0.03
N PHE A 187 -10.91 12.90 -1.26
CA PHE A 187 -12.07 12.07 -1.59
C PHE A 187 -11.95 10.66 -0.99
N PHE A 188 -10.78 10.01 -1.13
CA PHE A 188 -10.51 8.70 -0.52
C PHE A 188 -10.55 8.72 1.00
N SER A 189 -10.09 9.81 1.61
CA SER A 189 -10.02 9.94 3.07
C SER A 189 -11.37 10.32 3.67
N LEU A 190 -12.08 11.28 3.09
CA LEU A 190 -13.37 11.81 3.59
C LEU A 190 -14.55 10.89 3.25
N GLY A 191 -14.52 10.26 2.08
CA GLY A 191 -15.61 9.45 1.54
C GLY A 191 -16.23 8.41 2.49
N PRO A 192 -15.48 7.61 3.27
CA PRO A 192 -16.06 6.58 4.13
C PRO A 192 -16.79 7.19 5.33
N MET A 193 -16.44 8.42 5.69
CA MET A 193 -16.98 9.15 6.85
C MET A 193 -18.02 10.21 6.45
N ALA A 194 -18.17 10.47 5.15
CA ALA A 194 -19.02 11.51 4.60
C ALA A 194 -20.51 11.16 4.75
N GLY A 195 -21.26 12.09 5.35
CA GLY A 195 -22.73 12.06 5.33
C GLY A 195 -23.28 12.58 4.00
N PHE A 196 -24.60 12.48 3.81
CA PHE A 196 -25.30 12.83 2.56
C PHE A 196 -24.86 14.19 1.97
N LYS A 197 -24.94 15.27 2.77
CA LYS A 197 -24.58 16.63 2.33
C LYS A 197 -23.13 16.78 1.84
N VAL A 198 -22.19 16.09 2.49
CA VAL A 198 -20.77 16.12 2.10
C VAL A 198 -20.56 15.35 0.81
N ARG A 199 -21.24 14.20 0.64
CA ARG A 199 -21.20 13.41 -0.60
C ARG A 199 -21.74 14.19 -1.80
N GLU A 200 -22.83 14.92 -1.66
CA GLU A 200 -23.37 15.79 -2.73
C GLU A 200 -22.37 16.88 -3.16
N ARG A 201 -21.71 17.52 -2.19
CA ARG A 201 -20.66 18.51 -2.50
C ARG A 201 -19.48 17.88 -3.23
N MET A 202 -19.00 16.73 -2.76
CA MET A 202 -17.92 15.98 -3.43
C MET A 202 -18.30 15.62 -4.87
N ALA A 203 -19.54 15.17 -5.11
CA ALA A 203 -20.04 14.90 -6.45
C ALA A 203 -20.03 16.16 -7.34
N SER A 204 -20.47 17.31 -6.81
CA SER A 204 -20.43 18.59 -7.54
C SER A 204 -19.01 19.01 -7.95
N VAL A 205 -18.02 18.85 -7.07
CA VAL A 205 -16.62 19.15 -7.40
C VAL A 205 -16.07 18.17 -8.42
N LEU A 206 -16.38 16.87 -8.30
CA LEU A 206 -16.02 15.86 -9.28
C LEU A 206 -16.57 16.20 -10.67
N HIS A 207 -17.84 16.59 -10.77
CA HIS A 207 -18.46 16.99 -12.05
C HIS A 207 -17.67 18.09 -12.76
N LYS A 208 -17.13 19.07 -12.02
CA LYS A 208 -16.36 20.19 -12.55
C LYS A 208 -14.95 19.81 -13.03
N HIS A 209 -14.30 18.88 -12.36
CA HIS A 209 -12.86 18.61 -12.57
C HIS A 209 -12.55 17.24 -13.15
N LEU A 210 -13.55 16.39 -13.41
CA LEU A 210 -13.32 15.01 -13.86
C LEU A 210 -12.43 14.89 -15.10
N ASP A 211 -12.49 15.86 -16.02
CA ASP A 211 -11.80 15.83 -17.30
C ASP A 211 -10.27 16.00 -17.18
N SER A 212 -9.78 16.49 -16.04
CA SER A 212 -8.34 16.64 -15.78
C SER A 212 -7.69 15.43 -15.12
N TYR A 213 -8.47 14.39 -14.80
CA TYR A 213 -7.98 13.22 -14.08
C TYR A 213 -7.33 12.25 -15.07
N HIS A 214 -6.18 11.69 -14.68
CA HIS A 214 -5.53 10.66 -15.49
C HIS A 214 -6.18 9.28 -15.29
N VAL A 215 -5.88 8.33 -16.18
CA VAL A 215 -6.53 7.02 -16.23
C VAL A 215 -6.57 6.27 -14.89
N LEU A 216 -5.45 6.22 -14.16
CA LEU A 216 -5.38 5.52 -12.88
C LEU A 216 -6.23 6.20 -11.80
N GLN A 217 -6.29 7.54 -11.81
CA GLN A 217 -7.19 8.29 -10.92
C GLN A 217 -8.65 7.98 -11.24
N LEU A 218 -9.05 8.01 -12.52
CA LEU A 218 -10.41 7.68 -12.94
C LEU A 218 -10.82 6.26 -12.56
N VAL A 219 -9.93 5.28 -12.74
CA VAL A 219 -10.13 3.88 -12.34
C VAL A 219 -10.35 3.78 -10.83
N LYS A 220 -9.45 4.35 -10.01
CA LYS A 220 -9.57 4.29 -8.54
C LYS A 220 -10.82 5.01 -8.05
N LEU A 221 -11.10 6.19 -8.61
CA LEU A 221 -12.29 6.99 -8.28
C LEU A 221 -13.58 6.22 -8.58
N THR A 222 -13.66 5.57 -9.74
CA THR A 222 -14.83 4.78 -10.14
C THR A 222 -15.08 3.62 -9.18
N GLN A 223 -14.05 2.84 -8.84
CA GLN A 223 -14.16 1.73 -7.88
C GLN A 223 -14.72 2.22 -6.55
N TYR A 224 -14.22 3.34 -6.10
CA TYR A 224 -14.57 3.90 -4.81
C TYR A 224 -15.99 4.46 -4.77
N LEU A 225 -16.43 5.17 -5.82
CA LEU A 225 -17.81 5.63 -5.97
C LEU A 225 -18.80 4.46 -5.92
N VAL A 226 -18.45 3.33 -6.52
CA VAL A 226 -19.25 2.10 -6.47
C VAL A 226 -19.28 1.51 -5.07
N VAL A 227 -18.13 1.38 -4.40
CA VAL A 227 -18.03 0.87 -3.00
C VAL A 227 -18.80 1.74 -2.02
N LEU A 228 -18.80 3.07 -2.21
CA LEU A 228 -19.56 3.99 -1.38
C LEU A 228 -21.06 4.04 -1.71
N HIS A 229 -21.52 3.26 -2.70
CA HIS A 229 -22.90 3.28 -3.19
C HIS A 229 -23.37 4.69 -3.58
N CYS A 230 -22.51 5.43 -4.30
CA CYS A 230 -22.91 6.71 -4.88
C CYS A 230 -24.11 6.50 -5.83
N GLN A 231 -25.08 7.42 -5.81
CA GLN A 231 -26.31 7.33 -6.61
C GLN A 231 -26.34 8.33 -7.78
N ASP A 232 -25.25 9.07 -8.00
CA ASP A 232 -25.17 10.08 -9.06
C ASP A 232 -24.94 9.42 -10.43
N LEU A 233 -26.05 9.19 -11.14
CA LEU A 233 -26.04 8.55 -12.47
C LEU A 233 -25.37 9.43 -13.53
N GLU A 234 -25.44 10.76 -13.41
CA GLU A 234 -24.81 11.68 -14.35
C GLU A 234 -23.29 11.60 -14.22
N LEU A 235 -22.78 11.51 -12.99
CA LEU A 235 -21.36 11.33 -12.72
C LEU A 235 -20.85 10.02 -13.30
N PHE A 236 -21.60 8.92 -13.14
CA PHE A 236 -21.25 7.64 -13.75
C PHE A 236 -21.31 7.67 -15.28
N ALA A 237 -22.25 8.41 -15.88
CA ALA A 237 -22.29 8.60 -17.33
C ALA A 237 -21.05 9.36 -17.83
N LYS A 238 -20.63 10.41 -17.13
CA LYS A 238 -19.39 11.15 -17.47
C LYS A 238 -18.14 10.29 -17.29
N LEU A 239 -18.05 9.52 -16.20
CA LEU A 239 -16.98 8.54 -15.96
C LEU A 239 -16.92 7.50 -17.08
N LYS A 240 -18.07 6.95 -17.49
CA LYS A 240 -18.16 6.00 -18.61
C LYS A 240 -17.55 6.60 -19.87
N MET A 241 -17.94 7.82 -20.23
CA MET A 241 -17.44 8.52 -21.41
C MET A 241 -15.92 8.69 -21.39
N LEU A 242 -15.36 9.17 -20.26
CA LEU A 242 -13.93 9.38 -20.10
C LEU A 242 -13.15 8.06 -20.14
N LEU A 243 -13.62 7.04 -19.41
CA LEU A 243 -13.00 5.72 -19.37
C LEU A 243 -12.97 5.05 -20.75
N LEU A 244 -14.06 5.15 -21.52
CA LEU A 244 -14.09 4.66 -22.91
C LEU A 244 -13.13 5.44 -23.80
N GLY A 245 -13.02 6.76 -23.62
CA GLY A 245 -12.01 7.59 -24.29
C GLY A 245 -10.58 7.10 -24.01
N CYS A 246 -10.25 6.87 -22.73
CA CYS A 246 -8.96 6.32 -22.32
C CYS A 246 -8.72 4.90 -22.86
N LEU A 247 -9.76 4.06 -22.92
CA LEU A 247 -9.65 2.71 -23.45
C LEU A 247 -9.31 2.72 -24.95
N LYS A 248 -9.89 3.67 -25.70
CA LYS A 248 -9.62 3.83 -27.14
C LYS A 248 -8.15 4.16 -27.40
N SER A 249 -7.59 5.09 -26.64
CA SER A 249 -6.20 5.54 -26.79
C SER A 249 -5.17 4.64 -26.10
N SER A 250 -5.55 3.85 -25.10
CA SER A 250 -4.61 3.03 -24.35
C SER A 250 -3.97 1.94 -25.19
N VAL A 251 -2.65 1.81 -25.00
CA VAL A 251 -1.78 0.74 -25.53
C VAL A 251 -1.18 -0.09 -24.39
N ILE A 252 -1.44 0.27 -23.13
CA ILE A 252 -0.88 -0.38 -21.95
C ILE A 252 -1.83 -1.49 -21.48
N PRO A 253 -1.41 -2.76 -21.44
CA PRO A 253 -2.26 -3.87 -21.02
C PRO A 253 -2.82 -3.72 -19.60
N ALA A 254 -2.02 -3.19 -18.67
CA ALA A 254 -2.44 -2.94 -17.29
C ALA A 254 -3.60 -1.93 -17.21
N ASP A 255 -3.47 -0.79 -17.89
CA ASP A 255 -4.50 0.24 -17.93
C ASP A 255 -5.77 -0.29 -18.61
N THR A 256 -5.62 -1.02 -19.72
CA THR A 256 -6.73 -1.62 -20.46
C THR A 256 -7.52 -2.58 -19.56
N ALA A 257 -6.84 -3.48 -18.85
CA ALA A 257 -7.47 -4.41 -17.91
C ALA A 257 -8.15 -3.68 -16.75
N ALA A 258 -7.50 -2.64 -16.21
CA ALA A 258 -8.05 -1.85 -15.12
C ALA A 258 -9.31 -1.07 -15.53
N ILE A 259 -9.31 -0.46 -16.72
CA ILE A 259 -10.48 0.23 -17.28
C ILE A 259 -11.63 -0.77 -17.52
N ILE A 260 -11.36 -1.91 -18.16
CA ILE A 260 -12.37 -2.95 -18.43
C ILE A 260 -13.03 -3.39 -17.13
N ARG A 261 -12.24 -3.66 -16.09
CA ARG A 261 -12.76 -4.05 -14.77
C ARG A 261 -13.71 -3.00 -14.19
N VAL A 262 -13.36 -1.71 -14.24
CA VAL A 262 -14.22 -0.67 -13.66
C VAL A 262 -15.45 -0.36 -14.51
N LEU A 263 -15.38 -0.50 -15.83
CA LEU A 263 -16.55 -0.40 -16.69
C LEU A 263 -17.60 -1.44 -16.33
N ALA A 264 -17.17 -2.66 -15.96
CA ALA A 264 -18.08 -3.70 -15.46
C ALA A 264 -18.70 -3.39 -14.08
N MET A 265 -18.15 -2.43 -13.33
CA MET A 265 -18.69 -1.99 -12.05
C MET A 265 -19.73 -0.88 -12.19
N LEU A 266 -19.79 -0.20 -13.33
CA LEU A 266 -20.70 0.92 -13.56
C LEU A 266 -22.17 0.46 -13.64
N PRO A 267 -23.11 1.23 -13.07
CA PRO A 267 -24.54 0.94 -13.22
C PRO A 267 -24.95 1.09 -14.69
N SER A 268 -25.81 0.19 -15.17
CA SER A 268 -26.41 0.23 -16.51
C SER A 268 -25.40 0.30 -17.67
N PHE A 269 -24.22 -0.31 -17.51
CA PHE A 269 -23.22 -0.36 -18.57
C PHE A 269 -23.58 -1.40 -19.64
N GLN A 270 -23.95 -0.91 -20.83
CA GLN A 270 -24.00 -1.72 -22.04
C GLN A 270 -22.59 -1.84 -22.62
N VAL A 271 -22.16 -3.07 -22.86
CA VAL A 271 -20.84 -3.35 -23.41
C VAL A 271 -20.79 -2.85 -24.86
N GLU A 272 -19.67 -2.30 -25.28
CA GLU A 272 -19.44 -1.91 -26.68
C GLU A 272 -18.46 -2.91 -27.32
N GLU A 273 -18.65 -3.22 -28.61
CA GLU A 273 -17.77 -4.14 -29.34
C GLU A 273 -16.29 -3.72 -29.26
N MET A 274 -16.04 -2.41 -29.27
CA MET A 274 -14.71 -1.82 -29.10
C MET A 274 -14.03 -2.25 -27.78
N VAL A 275 -14.79 -2.45 -26.70
CA VAL A 275 -14.26 -2.92 -25.41
C VAL A 275 -13.79 -4.36 -25.51
N ILE A 276 -14.59 -5.22 -26.14
CA ILE A 276 -14.25 -6.63 -26.41
C ILE A 276 -13.02 -6.74 -27.31
N ASN A 277 -12.95 -5.93 -28.36
CA ASN A 277 -11.82 -5.91 -29.28
C ASN A 277 -10.53 -5.44 -28.60
N LYS A 278 -10.59 -4.43 -27.74
CA LYS A 278 -9.43 -4.00 -26.94
C LYS A 278 -8.98 -5.06 -25.95
N ALA A 279 -9.93 -5.72 -25.26
CA ALA A 279 -9.61 -6.83 -24.37
C ALA A 279 -8.84 -7.92 -25.14
N ALA A 280 -9.38 -8.37 -26.27
CA ALA A 280 -8.79 -9.42 -27.11
C ALA A 280 -7.37 -9.09 -27.60
N ALA A 281 -7.08 -7.81 -27.84
CA ALA A 281 -5.78 -7.35 -28.32
C ALA A 281 -4.70 -7.37 -27.23
N VAL A 282 -5.06 -7.11 -25.97
CA VAL A 282 -4.08 -7.03 -24.86
C VAL A 282 -3.84 -8.36 -24.15
N LEU A 283 -4.76 -9.34 -24.27
CA LEU A 283 -4.67 -10.63 -23.55
C LEU A 283 -3.28 -11.29 -23.59
N PRO A 284 -2.58 -11.41 -24.74
CA PRO A 284 -1.29 -12.11 -24.79
C PRO A 284 -0.18 -11.42 -23.99
N GLN A 285 -0.36 -10.14 -23.64
CA GLN A 285 0.62 -9.32 -22.92
C GLN A 285 0.26 -9.15 -21.43
N CYS A 286 -0.89 -9.67 -21.01
CA CYS A 286 -1.40 -9.51 -19.66
C CYS A 286 -0.67 -10.41 -18.65
N ARG A 287 -0.49 -9.89 -17.42
CA ARG A 287 -0.14 -10.69 -16.24
C ARG A 287 -1.37 -11.43 -15.73
N LEU A 288 -1.21 -12.42 -14.85
CA LEU A 288 -2.34 -13.22 -14.34
C LEU A 288 -3.41 -12.33 -13.67
N HIS A 289 -2.98 -11.36 -12.87
CA HIS A 289 -3.88 -10.35 -12.28
C HIS A 289 -4.66 -9.55 -13.35
N HIS A 290 -4.04 -9.18 -14.48
CA HIS A 290 -4.72 -8.44 -15.54
C HIS A 290 -5.72 -9.33 -16.29
N LEU A 291 -5.37 -10.60 -16.52
CA LEU A 291 -6.28 -11.59 -17.09
C LEU A 291 -7.50 -11.78 -16.16
N ASN A 292 -7.27 -11.90 -14.86
CA ASN A 292 -8.34 -12.00 -13.87
C ASN A 292 -9.29 -10.79 -13.91
N CYS A 293 -8.73 -9.57 -13.97
CA CYS A 293 -9.53 -8.34 -14.10
C CYS A 293 -10.46 -8.36 -15.32
N ILE A 294 -9.98 -8.85 -16.46
CA ILE A 294 -10.75 -8.96 -17.69
C ILE A 294 -11.78 -10.09 -17.56
N ALA A 295 -11.40 -11.25 -17.02
CA ALA A 295 -12.29 -12.38 -16.82
C ALA A 295 -13.47 -12.02 -15.92
N THR A 296 -13.22 -11.36 -14.78
CA THR A 296 -14.28 -10.88 -13.88
C THR A 296 -15.28 -9.97 -14.62
N ALA A 297 -14.81 -9.08 -15.49
CA ALA A 297 -15.67 -8.22 -16.28
C ALA A 297 -16.52 -9.00 -17.30
N LEU A 298 -15.90 -9.93 -18.04
CA LEU A 298 -16.56 -10.75 -19.06
C LEU A 298 -17.64 -11.65 -18.45
N VAL A 299 -17.32 -12.34 -17.35
CA VAL A 299 -18.27 -13.19 -16.60
C VAL A 299 -19.47 -12.35 -16.17
N LYS A 300 -19.24 -11.18 -15.56
CA LYS A 300 -20.31 -10.28 -15.12
C LYS A 300 -21.20 -9.82 -16.28
N TRP A 301 -20.63 -9.42 -17.41
CA TRP A 301 -21.40 -8.98 -18.57
C TRP A 301 -22.22 -10.12 -19.20
N ASN A 302 -21.69 -11.34 -19.20
CA ASN A 302 -22.37 -12.52 -19.70
C ASN A 302 -23.59 -12.89 -18.82
N HIS A 303 -23.44 -12.93 -17.50
CA HIS A 303 -24.52 -13.31 -16.58
C HIS A 303 -25.67 -12.29 -16.55
N HIS A 304 -25.39 -11.00 -16.70
CA HIS A 304 -26.41 -9.95 -16.66
C HIS A 304 -27.07 -9.68 -18.03
N GLY A 305 -26.74 -10.43 -19.08
CA GLY A 305 -27.31 -10.23 -20.41
C GLY A 305 -27.03 -8.83 -20.99
N LEU A 306 -25.92 -8.20 -20.58
CA LEU A 306 -25.52 -6.83 -20.98
C LEU A 306 -24.93 -6.76 -22.40
N LEU A 307 -24.95 -7.90 -23.09
CA LEU A 307 -24.49 -8.11 -24.45
C LEU A 307 -25.71 -8.12 -25.39
N HIS A 308 -26.02 -6.97 -25.98
CA HIS A 308 -27.29 -6.77 -26.71
C HIS A 308 -27.20 -6.91 -28.23
N TRP A 309 -26.00 -7.05 -28.82
CA TRP A 309 -25.84 -7.16 -30.27
C TRP A 309 -25.76 -8.62 -30.76
N PRO A 310 -26.06 -8.91 -32.05
CA PRO A 310 -26.00 -10.26 -32.60
C PRO A 310 -24.61 -10.89 -32.43
N ASN A 311 -24.55 -12.19 -32.11
CA ASN A 311 -23.32 -12.98 -31.89
C ASN A 311 -22.46 -12.59 -30.69
N SER A 312 -22.93 -11.68 -29.83
CA SER A 312 -22.17 -11.18 -28.68
C SER A 312 -21.82 -12.25 -27.64
N SER A 313 -22.74 -13.18 -27.36
CA SER A 313 -22.46 -14.34 -26.49
C SER A 313 -21.38 -15.26 -27.06
N GLU A 314 -21.40 -15.51 -28.37
CA GLU A 314 -20.38 -16.32 -29.05
C GLU A 314 -19.01 -15.63 -29.03
N LEU A 315 -18.96 -14.31 -29.25
CA LEU A 315 -17.73 -13.51 -29.15
C LEU A 315 -17.17 -13.51 -27.73
N CYS A 316 -18.03 -13.38 -26.71
CA CYS A 316 -17.63 -13.44 -25.31
C CYS A 316 -17.05 -14.82 -24.96
N ALA A 317 -17.70 -15.90 -25.40
CA ALA A 317 -17.20 -17.27 -25.20
C ALA A 317 -15.84 -17.50 -25.89
N LYS A 318 -15.67 -17.05 -27.14
CA LYS A 318 -14.38 -17.09 -27.85
C LYS A 318 -13.30 -16.29 -27.13
N LEU A 319 -13.66 -15.13 -26.57
CA LEU A 319 -12.72 -14.31 -25.83
C LEU A 319 -12.31 -14.95 -24.49
N LEU A 320 -13.27 -15.55 -23.76
CA LEU A 320 -12.99 -16.33 -22.55
C LEU A 320 -12.07 -17.53 -22.85
N GLN A 321 -12.29 -18.23 -23.96
CA GLN A 321 -11.39 -19.30 -24.39
C GLN A 321 -9.97 -18.78 -24.64
N LYS A 322 -9.83 -17.70 -25.42
CA LYS A 322 -8.52 -17.07 -25.67
C LYS A 322 -7.86 -16.60 -24.37
N LEU A 323 -8.65 -16.10 -23.42
CA LEU A 323 -8.18 -15.66 -22.12
C LEU A 323 -7.61 -16.84 -21.32
N ASN A 324 -8.30 -17.99 -21.32
CA ASN A 324 -7.82 -19.23 -20.72
C ASN A 324 -6.51 -19.68 -21.37
N ASP A 325 -6.46 -19.71 -22.71
CA ASP A 325 -5.25 -20.09 -23.46
C ASP A 325 -4.05 -19.21 -23.09
N CYS A 326 -4.25 -17.89 -22.95
CA CYS A 326 -3.22 -16.96 -22.52
C CYS A 326 -2.77 -17.23 -21.07
N GLY A 327 -3.72 -17.55 -20.17
CA GLY A 327 -3.44 -17.94 -18.79
C GLY A 327 -2.59 -19.21 -18.71
N PHE A 328 -3.00 -20.26 -19.43
CA PHE A 328 -2.26 -21.52 -19.52
C PHE A 328 -0.87 -21.33 -20.10
N GLN A 329 -0.75 -20.64 -21.23
CA GLN A 329 0.54 -20.37 -21.87
C GLN A 329 1.49 -19.64 -20.92
N ARG A 330 0.98 -18.64 -20.18
CA ARG A 330 1.79 -17.88 -19.23
C ARG A 330 2.26 -18.75 -18.06
N LEU A 331 1.37 -19.56 -17.50
CA LEU A 331 1.72 -20.51 -16.44
C LEU A 331 2.80 -21.48 -16.93
N GLN A 332 2.62 -22.10 -18.10
CA GLN A 332 3.56 -23.03 -18.70
C GLN A 332 4.94 -22.43 -18.98
N GLN A 333 5.02 -21.12 -19.21
CA GLN A 333 6.27 -20.39 -19.43
C GLN A 333 6.93 -19.90 -18.12
N ALA A 334 6.26 -20.03 -16.98
CA ALA A 334 6.80 -19.58 -15.69
C ALA A 334 7.99 -20.47 -15.26
N ASN A 335 9.12 -19.84 -14.98
CA ASN A 335 10.37 -20.51 -14.60
C ASN A 335 10.84 -20.14 -13.19
N SER A 336 10.09 -19.31 -12.47
CA SER A 336 10.42 -18.83 -11.14
C SER A 336 9.20 -18.95 -10.22
N LEU A 337 9.33 -19.76 -9.17
CA LEU A 337 8.27 -19.95 -8.18
C LEU A 337 7.99 -18.66 -7.42
N ASN A 338 9.02 -17.88 -7.07
CA ASN A 338 8.85 -16.62 -6.36
C ASN A 338 8.05 -15.60 -7.19
N LEU A 339 8.36 -15.45 -8.48
CA LEU A 339 7.62 -14.54 -9.36
C LEU A 339 6.17 -15.00 -9.55
N LEU A 340 5.92 -16.31 -9.62
CA LEU A 340 4.57 -16.85 -9.69
C LEU A 340 3.80 -16.52 -8.39
N LEU A 341 4.38 -16.80 -7.23
CA LEU A 341 3.79 -16.55 -5.92
C LEU A 341 3.57 -15.05 -5.62
N GLU A 342 4.30 -14.14 -6.27
CA GLU A 342 4.03 -12.71 -6.21
C GLU A 342 2.73 -12.32 -6.95
N GLU A 343 2.33 -13.06 -7.99
CA GLU A 343 1.11 -12.78 -8.76
C GLU A 343 -0.14 -13.38 -8.10
N LEU A 344 -0.05 -14.58 -7.51
CA LEU A 344 -1.21 -15.33 -6.98
C LEU A 344 -2.07 -14.60 -5.94
N PRO A 345 -1.54 -13.76 -5.02
CA PRO A 345 -2.37 -13.02 -4.07
C PRO A 345 -3.41 -12.12 -4.74
N TYR A 346 -3.12 -11.67 -5.96
CA TYR A 346 -3.95 -10.74 -6.73
C TYR A 346 -4.91 -11.44 -7.70
N VAL A 347 -4.89 -12.77 -7.72
CA VAL A 347 -5.74 -13.59 -8.58
C VAL A 347 -6.73 -14.31 -7.68
N ASN A 348 -7.97 -13.83 -7.67
CA ASN A 348 -9.06 -14.42 -6.89
C ASN A 348 -10.35 -14.40 -7.74
N GLY A 349 -11.26 -15.34 -7.46
CA GLY A 349 -12.57 -15.43 -8.10
C GLY A 349 -12.74 -16.66 -8.97
N GLU A 350 -14.00 -16.94 -9.32
CA GLU A 350 -14.47 -18.16 -9.99
C GLU A 350 -13.63 -18.53 -11.22
N TRP A 351 -13.30 -17.54 -12.07
CA TRP A 351 -12.51 -17.82 -13.27
C TRP A 351 -11.17 -18.50 -12.97
N PHE A 352 -10.41 -18.01 -12.00
CA PHE A 352 -9.11 -18.58 -11.70
C PHE A 352 -9.24 -19.97 -11.08
N GLU A 353 -10.21 -20.13 -10.16
CA GLU A 353 -10.50 -21.38 -9.47
C GLU A 353 -10.91 -22.49 -10.46
N GLU A 354 -11.73 -22.15 -11.46
CA GLU A 354 -12.23 -23.09 -12.46
C GLU A 354 -11.26 -23.32 -13.63
N ALA A 355 -10.58 -22.27 -14.11
CA ALA A 355 -9.79 -22.36 -15.34
C ALA A 355 -8.31 -22.62 -15.12
N LEU A 356 -7.68 -22.03 -14.09
CA LEU A 356 -6.22 -22.00 -13.97
C LEU A 356 -5.66 -22.68 -12.73
N ASN A 357 -6.50 -23.06 -11.77
CA ASN A 357 -6.05 -23.60 -10.49
C ASN A 357 -5.23 -24.89 -10.66
N GLU A 358 -5.74 -25.85 -11.43
CA GLU A 358 -5.05 -27.12 -11.71
C GLU A 358 -3.69 -26.91 -12.41
N GLU A 359 -3.64 -26.07 -13.45
CA GLU A 359 -2.38 -25.78 -14.15
C GLU A 359 -1.40 -25.03 -13.23
N THR A 360 -1.89 -24.15 -12.37
CA THR A 360 -1.05 -23.44 -11.38
C THR A 360 -0.43 -24.43 -10.41
N LEU A 361 -1.19 -25.42 -9.93
CA LEU A 361 -0.67 -26.50 -9.08
C LEU A 361 0.36 -27.35 -9.81
N ALA A 362 0.09 -27.72 -11.06
CA ALA A 362 1.05 -28.44 -11.89
C ALA A 362 2.34 -27.64 -12.12
N MET A 363 2.24 -26.31 -12.27
CA MET A 363 3.40 -25.43 -12.34
C MET A 363 4.18 -25.37 -11.02
N CYS A 364 3.50 -25.21 -9.88
CA CYS A 364 4.15 -25.26 -8.58
C CYS A 364 4.89 -26.60 -8.39
N GLN A 365 4.28 -27.71 -8.82
CA GLN A 365 4.91 -29.03 -8.76
C GLN A 365 6.11 -29.17 -9.72
N ARG A 366 6.06 -28.58 -10.92
CA ARG A 366 7.24 -28.51 -11.81
C ARG A 366 8.38 -27.69 -11.23
N LEU A 367 8.06 -26.70 -10.40
CA LEU A 367 9.02 -25.81 -9.73
C LEU A 367 9.31 -26.23 -8.28
N ILE A 368 9.02 -27.49 -7.91
CA ILE A 368 9.13 -28.02 -6.55
C ILE A 368 10.55 -27.86 -5.97
N ASP A 369 11.57 -27.92 -6.81
CA ASP A 369 12.97 -27.74 -6.41
C ASP A 369 13.30 -26.30 -5.98
N GLN A 370 12.46 -25.33 -6.35
CA GLN A 370 12.60 -23.92 -5.97
C GLN A 370 11.91 -23.59 -4.64
N ILE A 371 11.29 -24.57 -3.96
CA ILE A 371 10.68 -24.36 -2.65
C ILE A 371 11.78 -24.20 -1.61
N THR A 372 11.73 -23.08 -0.88
CA THR A 372 12.69 -22.68 0.15
C THR A 372 11.95 -22.10 1.34
N TRP A 373 12.59 -21.99 2.50
CA TRP A 373 11.99 -21.42 3.71
C TRP A 373 11.39 -20.01 3.47
N ALA A 374 11.92 -19.24 2.52
CA ALA A 374 11.45 -17.89 2.19
C ALA A 374 10.10 -17.86 1.44
N ASN A 375 9.73 -18.93 0.74
CA ASN A 375 8.51 -18.97 -0.08
C ASN A 375 7.48 -20.02 0.36
N VAL A 376 7.79 -20.80 1.39
CA VAL A 376 6.88 -21.79 1.98
C VAL A 376 5.58 -21.17 2.46
N LEU A 377 5.60 -19.99 3.10
CA LEU A 377 4.39 -19.35 3.61
C LEU A 377 3.44 -18.87 2.48
N PRO A 378 3.91 -18.11 1.47
CA PRO A 378 3.08 -17.76 0.31
C PRO A 378 2.54 -18.99 -0.44
N LEU A 379 3.36 -20.03 -0.63
CA LEU A 379 2.93 -21.26 -1.30
C LEU A 379 1.86 -22.00 -0.49
N SER A 380 2.06 -22.16 0.82
CA SER A 380 1.08 -22.80 1.70
C SER A 380 -0.25 -22.05 1.65
N SER A 381 -0.21 -20.71 1.76
CA SER A 381 -1.38 -19.84 1.69
C SER A 381 -2.17 -20.02 0.38
N PHE A 382 -1.48 -20.28 -0.73
CA PHE A 382 -2.10 -20.58 -2.01
C PHE A 382 -2.75 -21.98 -2.05
N LEU A 383 -2.01 -23.03 -1.66
CA LEU A 383 -2.48 -24.42 -1.68
C LEU A 383 -3.72 -24.67 -0.82
N ILE A 384 -3.91 -23.83 0.19
CA ILE A 384 -5.07 -23.83 1.07
C ILE A 384 -6.31 -23.33 0.37
N LYS A 385 -6.15 -22.26 -0.41
CA LYS A 385 -7.24 -21.68 -1.19
C LYS A 385 -7.62 -22.60 -2.35
N SER A 386 -6.67 -23.36 -2.88
CA SER A 386 -6.98 -24.41 -3.84
C SER A 386 -7.64 -25.57 -3.12
N ASP A 387 -8.87 -25.95 -3.50
CA ASP A 387 -9.53 -27.15 -2.98
C ASP A 387 -8.84 -28.48 -3.33
N HIS A 388 -7.69 -28.42 -3.99
CA HIS A 388 -6.93 -29.54 -4.52
C HIS A 388 -5.84 -30.00 -3.55
N ARG A 389 -5.68 -31.33 -3.42
CA ARG A 389 -4.58 -31.94 -2.68
C ARG A 389 -3.41 -32.22 -3.63
N CYS A 390 -2.22 -31.72 -3.30
CA CYS A 390 -0.98 -32.07 -3.99
C CYS A 390 0.06 -32.61 -2.98
N PRO A 391 0.10 -33.94 -2.74
CA PRO A 391 0.99 -34.53 -1.74
C PRO A 391 2.45 -34.16 -1.93
N ALA A 392 2.97 -34.19 -3.16
CA ALA A 392 4.35 -33.83 -3.46
C ALA A 392 4.72 -32.40 -2.98
N LEU A 393 3.83 -31.43 -3.17
CA LEU A 393 4.05 -30.06 -2.68
C LEU A 393 4.00 -29.98 -1.16
N PHE A 394 3.03 -30.66 -0.53
CA PHE A 394 2.95 -30.70 0.93
C PHE A 394 4.15 -31.42 1.57
N ASP A 395 4.64 -32.51 0.98
CA ASP A 395 5.82 -33.23 1.44
C ASP A 395 7.07 -32.34 1.35
N ARG A 396 7.21 -31.61 0.25
CA ARG A 396 8.33 -30.68 0.08
C ARG A 396 8.25 -29.51 1.05
N ILE A 397 7.05 -28.95 1.26
CA ILE A 397 6.81 -27.93 2.29
C ILE A 397 7.19 -28.46 3.67
N ALA A 398 6.77 -29.67 4.02
CA ALA A 398 7.06 -30.28 5.30
C ALA A 398 8.58 -30.45 5.49
N SER A 399 9.27 -31.07 4.53
CA SER A 399 10.74 -31.24 4.55
C SER A 399 11.47 -29.91 4.73
N VAL A 400 11.16 -28.89 3.92
CA VAL A 400 11.81 -27.57 4.00
C VAL A 400 11.52 -26.89 5.34
N THR A 401 10.31 -27.06 5.89
CA THR A 401 9.92 -26.51 7.19
C THR A 401 10.67 -27.17 8.34
N VAL A 402 10.81 -28.50 8.35
CA VAL A 402 11.60 -29.23 9.37
C VAL A 402 13.06 -28.80 9.33
N GLU A 403 13.65 -28.74 8.13
CA GLU A 403 15.07 -28.39 7.94
C GLU A 403 15.40 -26.95 8.32
N ASN A 404 14.41 -26.05 8.39
CA ASN A 404 14.60 -24.62 8.64
C ASN A 404 13.67 -24.09 9.74
N ILE A 405 13.28 -24.94 10.69
CA ILE A 405 12.32 -24.59 11.75
C ILE A 405 12.81 -23.43 12.63
N ASP A 406 14.13 -23.27 12.74
CA ASP A 406 14.81 -22.18 13.44
C ASP A 406 14.73 -20.83 12.70
N LYS A 407 14.51 -20.85 11.38
CA LYS A 407 14.44 -19.66 10.53
C LYS A 407 13.02 -19.18 10.26
N ILE A 408 12.02 -20.02 10.53
CA ILE A 408 10.61 -19.68 10.34
C ILE A 408 10.08 -19.16 11.70
N PRO A 409 9.74 -17.86 11.81
CA PRO A 409 9.21 -17.32 13.06
C PRO A 409 7.95 -18.07 13.50
N HIS A 410 7.79 -18.29 14.82
CA HIS A 410 6.64 -19.00 15.38
C HIS A 410 5.28 -18.42 14.95
N PHE A 411 5.20 -17.10 14.73
CA PHE A 411 3.95 -16.48 14.23
C PHE A 411 3.65 -16.87 12.77
N GLU A 412 4.66 -17.00 11.92
CA GLU A 412 4.49 -17.42 10.52
C GLU A 412 4.08 -18.89 10.47
N TRP A 413 4.67 -19.72 11.32
CA TRP A 413 4.24 -21.09 11.54
C TRP A 413 2.77 -21.17 11.98
N ASN A 414 2.39 -20.38 12.99
CA ASN A 414 0.99 -20.31 13.42
C ASN A 414 0.06 -19.84 12.29
N SER A 415 0.52 -18.91 11.45
CA SER A 415 -0.22 -18.48 10.27
C SER A 415 -0.42 -19.62 9.27
N MET A 416 0.59 -20.46 9.05
CA MET A 416 0.46 -21.67 8.23
C MET A 416 -0.54 -22.65 8.85
N ALA A 417 -0.42 -22.92 10.15
CA ALA A 417 -1.32 -23.83 10.86
C ALA A 417 -2.78 -23.36 10.85
N LEU A 418 -3.01 -22.06 11.08
CA LEU A 418 -4.35 -21.46 11.09
C LEU A 418 -4.97 -21.35 9.70
N SER A 419 -4.15 -21.32 8.66
CA SER A 419 -4.65 -21.26 7.29
C SER A 419 -4.96 -22.65 6.73
N THR A 420 -4.45 -23.75 7.31
CA THR A 420 -4.59 -25.09 6.70
C THR A 420 -5.97 -25.73 6.93
N LYS A 421 -6.57 -26.36 5.90
CA LYS A 421 -7.80 -27.18 6.07
C LYS A 421 -7.54 -28.31 7.06
N GLY A 422 -8.53 -28.68 7.88
CA GLY A 422 -8.36 -29.68 8.95
C GLY A 422 -7.68 -30.99 8.51
N GLU A 423 -8.06 -31.51 7.34
CA GLU A 423 -7.47 -32.75 6.81
C GLU A 423 -6.03 -32.57 6.28
N GLN A 424 -5.72 -31.41 5.70
CA GLN A 424 -4.37 -31.07 5.24
C GLN A 424 -3.44 -30.75 6.43
N LEU A 425 -4.01 -30.16 7.48
CA LEU A 425 -3.31 -29.82 8.71
C LEU A 425 -2.90 -31.09 9.43
N GLU A 426 -3.81 -32.06 9.52
CA GLU A 426 -3.52 -33.35 10.11
C GLU A 426 -2.43 -34.07 9.33
N TYR A 427 -2.52 -34.08 7.99
CA TYR A 427 -1.47 -34.63 7.14
C TYR A 427 -0.10 -33.98 7.40
N LEU A 428 -0.02 -32.64 7.41
CA LEU A 428 1.23 -31.93 7.69
C LEU A 428 1.74 -32.21 9.10
N ARG A 429 0.86 -32.30 10.10
CA ARG A 429 1.25 -32.66 11.48
C ARG A 429 1.86 -34.06 11.56
N GLN A 430 1.25 -35.02 10.89
CA GLN A 430 1.78 -36.39 10.79
C GLN A 430 3.19 -36.38 10.18
N GLN A 431 3.37 -35.69 9.05
CA GLN A 431 4.67 -35.61 8.37
C GLN A 431 5.76 -34.87 9.18
N LEU A 432 5.37 -33.85 9.94
CA LEU A 432 6.31 -33.00 10.67
C LEU A 432 6.69 -33.54 12.04
N TYR A 433 5.73 -34.14 12.74
CA TYR A 433 5.89 -34.56 14.14
C TYR A 433 5.90 -36.09 14.31
N GLY A 434 5.63 -36.86 13.26
CA GLY A 434 5.57 -38.32 13.33
C GLY A 434 4.50 -38.84 14.29
N ILE A 435 3.43 -38.06 14.49
CA ILE A 435 2.30 -38.42 15.35
C ILE A 435 1.35 -39.27 14.50
N GLU A 436 1.27 -40.58 14.76
CA GLU A 436 0.27 -41.48 14.15
C GLU A 436 -1.15 -41.21 14.67
#